data_AF-A0A376MLL1-F1
#
_entry.id   AF-A0A376MLL1-F1
#
_cell.length_a   1.000
_cell.length_b   1.000
_cell.length_c   1.000
_cell.angle_alpha   90.00
_cell.angle_beta   90.00
_cell.angle_gamma   90.00
#
_symmetry.space_group_name_H-M   'P 1'
#
loop_
_entity.id
_entity.type
_entity.pdbx_description
1 polymer ?
#
loop_
_entity_poly.entity_id
_entity_poly.type
_entity_poly.pdbx_seq_one_letter_code
_entity_poly.pdbx_strand_id
1 'polypeptide(L)'
;MPQACLTSDMVRLMGLTAESLDKVVYWHDGQCADFHGLPGVDIRPDTGAGVLRINMPQAWLEYSDATWAASLTLGRRHSRTDAGL
;
A
#
# COMPACT_ATOMS: atom_id res chain seq x y z
N MET A 1 14.50 -11.33 -10.56
CA MET A 1 13.10 -11.27 -11.03
C MET A 1 12.92 -9.92 -11.73
N PRO A 2 12.21 -9.84 -12.87
CA PRO A 2 11.93 -8.55 -13.49
C PRO A 2 11.07 -7.71 -12.53
N GLN A 3 11.51 -6.49 -12.25
CA GLN A 3 10.74 -5.51 -11.49
C GLN A 3 9.78 -4.80 -12.43
N ALA A 4 8.52 -4.63 -12.03
CA ALA A 4 7.57 -3.86 -12.82
C ALA A 4 8.01 -2.39 -12.88
N CYS A 5 8.03 -1.80 -14.08
CA CYS A 5 8.29 -0.38 -14.25
C CYS A 5 6.95 0.36 -14.25
N LEU A 6 6.73 1.18 -13.22
CA LEU A 6 5.56 2.05 -13.11
C LEU A 6 6.02 3.48 -13.39
N THR A 7 5.48 4.12 -14.43
CA THR A 7 5.86 5.49 -14.77
C THR A 7 5.26 6.49 -13.79
N SER A 8 5.82 7.70 -13.73
CA SER A 8 5.29 8.78 -12.90
C SER A 8 3.79 9.04 -13.15
N ASP A 9 3.35 8.95 -14.40
CA ASP A 9 1.94 9.15 -14.76
C ASP A 9 1.05 8.04 -14.18
N MET A 10 1.53 6.79 -14.16
CA MET A 10 0.82 5.69 -13.50
C MET A 10 0.76 5.89 -11.99
N VAL A 11 1.85 6.34 -11.37
CA VAL A 11 1.90 6.60 -9.91
C VAL A 11 0.90 7.67 -9.51
N ARG A 12 0.73 8.73 -10.31
CA ARG A 12 -0.26 9.80 -10.06
C ARG A 12 -1.70 9.28 -10.01
N LEU A 13 -2.00 8.19 -10.73
CA LEU A 13 -3.34 7.58 -10.74
C LEU A 13 -3.60 6.69 -9.51
N MET A 14 -2.59 6.41 -8.69
CA MET A 14 -2.73 5.52 -7.52
C MET A 14 -3.37 6.21 -6.32
N GLY A 15 -3.51 7.54 -6.31
CA GLY A 15 -4.13 8.29 -5.21
C GLY A 15 -3.29 8.32 -3.94
N LEU A 16 -1.96 8.36 -4.08
CA LEU A 16 -1.02 8.48 -2.97
C LEU A 16 -1.08 9.88 -2.35
N THR A 17 -0.94 9.99 -1.02
CA THR A 17 -0.79 11.29 -0.37
C THR A 17 0.47 12.01 -0.84
N ALA A 18 0.49 13.34 -0.73
CA ALA A 18 1.69 14.13 -1.03
C ALA A 18 2.93 13.63 -0.26
N GLU A 19 2.79 13.35 1.04
CA GLU A 19 3.89 12.79 1.85
C GLU A 19 4.36 11.42 1.35
N SER A 20 3.45 10.60 0.82
CA SER A 20 3.79 9.29 0.26
C SER A 20 4.49 9.43 -1.08
N LEU A 21 4.06 10.37 -1.93
CA LEU A 21 4.71 10.67 -3.21
C LEU A 21 6.17 11.11 -3.01
N ASP A 22 6.45 11.89 -1.97
CA ASP A 22 7.83 12.32 -1.64
C ASP A 22 8.75 11.15 -1.25
N LYS A 23 8.18 10.00 -0.87
CA LYS A 23 8.91 8.77 -0.53
C LYS A 23 9.07 7.82 -1.72
N VAL A 24 8.40 8.09 -2.85
CA VAL A 24 8.57 7.31 -4.08
C VAL A 24 9.80 7.82 -4.81
N VAL A 25 10.81 6.96 -4.94
CA VAL A 25 12.01 7.26 -5.72
C VAL A 25 11.89 6.70 -7.13
N TYR A 26 12.70 7.21 -8.05
CA TYR A 26 12.69 6.75 -9.43
C TYR A 26 14.06 6.21 -9.83
N TRP A 27 14.07 5.05 -10.48
CA TRP A 27 15.23 4.38 -11.05
C TRP A 27 15.07 4.30 -12.57
N HIS A 28 16.09 3.78 -13.26
CA HIS A 28 16.10 3.66 -14.73
C HIS A 28 15.85 5.01 -15.42
N ASP A 29 16.81 5.92 -15.29
CA ASP A 29 16.75 7.28 -15.87
C ASP A 29 15.52 8.09 -15.44
N GLY A 30 15.05 7.83 -14.20
CA GLY A 30 13.89 8.51 -13.63
C GLY A 30 12.54 8.03 -14.16
N GLN A 31 12.50 6.91 -14.89
CA GLN A 31 11.29 6.43 -15.56
C GLN A 31 10.48 5.46 -14.71
N CYS A 32 11.12 4.67 -13.86
CA CYS A 32 10.46 3.60 -13.13
C CYS A 32 10.40 3.95 -11.64
N ALA A 33 9.21 3.94 -11.07
CA ALA A 33 9.01 4.15 -9.65
C ALA A 33 9.52 2.96 -8.82
N ASP A 34 10.01 3.27 -7.63
CA ASP A 34 10.37 2.34 -6.57
C ASP A 34 9.68 2.76 -5.28
N PHE A 35 8.96 1.80 -4.70
CA PHE A 35 8.09 1.97 -3.55
C PHE A 35 8.72 1.47 -2.25
N HIS A 36 10.04 1.17 -2.22
CA HIS A 36 10.70 0.70 -1.00
C HIS A 36 10.57 1.68 0.18
N GLY A 37 10.39 2.98 -0.10
CA GLY A 37 10.13 4.03 0.89
C GLY A 37 8.74 3.97 1.54
N LEU A 38 7.86 3.08 1.06
CA LEU A 38 6.51 2.86 1.56
C LEU A 38 6.37 1.44 2.12
N PRO A 39 6.69 1.22 3.41
CA PRO A 39 6.56 -0.09 4.04
C PRO A 39 5.18 -0.72 3.85
N GLY A 40 5.17 -2.02 3.54
CA GLY A 40 3.95 -2.81 3.33
C GLY A 40 3.40 -2.76 1.90
N VAL A 41 3.98 -1.94 1.01
CA VAL A 41 3.70 -2.02 -0.42
C VAL A 41 4.29 -3.31 -0.99
N ASP A 42 3.48 -4.05 -1.74
CA ASP A 42 3.89 -5.28 -2.42
C ASP A 42 3.39 -5.26 -3.87
N ILE A 43 4.29 -5.48 -4.81
CA ILE A 43 4.03 -5.43 -6.25
C ILE A 43 4.40 -6.77 -6.86
N ARG A 44 3.40 -7.50 -7.34
CA ARG A 44 3.56 -8.85 -7.87
C ARG A 44 3.04 -8.96 -9.30
N PRO A 45 3.91 -9.18 -10.29
CA PRO A 45 3.48 -9.50 -11.64
C PRO A 45 2.86 -10.90 -11.69
N ASP A 46 1.65 -11.00 -12.25
CA ASP A 46 1.02 -12.26 -12.63
C ASP A 46 1.00 -12.32 -14.17
N THR A 47 2.09 -12.85 -14.73
CA THR A 47 2.25 -12.97 -16.19
C THR A 47 1.29 -13.98 -16.81
N GLY A 48 0.77 -14.94 -16.02
CA GLY A 48 -0.20 -15.92 -16.51
C GLY A 48 -1.59 -15.32 -16.74
N ALA A 49 -1.99 -14.39 -15.88
CA ALA A 49 -3.24 -13.64 -16.03
C ALA A 49 -3.07 -12.30 -16.77
N GLY A 50 -1.83 -11.88 -17.08
CA GLY A 50 -1.55 -10.61 -17.74
C GLY A 50 -1.85 -9.39 -16.85
N VAL A 51 -1.75 -9.53 -15.53
CA VAL A 51 -2.09 -8.47 -14.56
C VAL A 51 -0.94 -8.18 -13.61
N LEU A 52 -0.87 -6.93 -13.14
CA LEU A 52 0.02 -6.52 -12.07
C LEU A 52 -0.79 -6.35 -10.80
N ARG A 53 -0.54 -7.15 -9.77
CA ARG A 53 -1.18 -7.00 -8.46
C ARG A 53 -0.36 -6.06 -7.60
N ILE A 54 -1.02 -5.02 -7.09
CA ILE A 54 -0.42 -4.03 -6.20
C ILE A 54 -1.21 -4.05 -4.90
N ASN A 55 -0.52 -4.35 -3.80
CA ASN A 55 -1.04 -4.17 -2.46
C ASN A 55 -0.50 -2.86 -1.91
N MET A 56 -1.41 -1.93 -1.58
CA MET A 56 -1.07 -0.59 -1.09
C MET A 56 -1.72 -0.40 0.29
N PRO A 57 -0.94 -0.19 1.37
CA PRO A 57 -1.49 0.14 2.68
C PRO A 57 -2.27 1.45 2.70
N GLN A 58 -3.34 1.54 3.53
CA GLN A 58 -4.18 2.73 3.60
C GLN A 58 -3.42 3.99 4.03
N ALA A 59 -2.39 3.81 4.86
CA ALA A 59 -1.59 4.91 5.39
C ALA A 59 -0.95 5.77 4.29
N TRP A 60 -0.88 5.26 3.05
CA TRP A 60 -0.25 5.95 1.92
C TRP A 60 -1.24 6.60 0.95
N LEU A 61 -2.55 6.41 1.14
CA LEU A 61 -3.57 6.88 0.19
C LEU A 61 -4.33 8.09 0.70
N GLU A 62 -4.68 8.99 -0.22
CA GLU A 62 -5.46 10.20 0.07
C GLU A 62 -6.91 9.89 0.44
N TYR A 63 -7.47 8.85 -0.16
CA TYR A 63 -8.86 8.47 0.05
C TYR A 63 -8.96 7.37 1.10
N SER A 64 -9.58 7.70 2.24
CA SER A 64 -9.95 6.71 3.23
C SER A 64 -11.44 6.47 3.33
N ASP A 65 -11.87 5.27 2.94
CA ASP A 65 -13.24 4.80 3.14
C ASP A 65 -13.24 3.60 4.08
N ALA A 66 -14.10 3.62 5.10
CA ALA A 66 -14.22 2.52 6.06
C ALA A 66 -14.54 1.16 5.40
N THR A 67 -15.06 1.18 4.18
CA THR A 67 -15.44 -0.01 3.39
C THR A 67 -14.31 -0.55 2.51
N TRP A 68 -13.20 0.18 2.36
CA TRP A 68 -12.20 -0.09 1.31
C TRP A 68 -11.33 -1.33 1.56
N ALA A 69 -11.22 -1.82 2.81
CA ALA A 69 -10.79 -3.17 3.20
C ALA A 69 -10.55 -3.23 4.73
N ALA A 70 -11.59 -3.01 5.52
CA ALA A 70 -11.58 -3.41 6.92
C ALA A 70 -12.62 -4.51 7.13
N SER A 71 -12.24 -5.75 6.86
CA SER A 71 -12.75 -6.83 7.70
C SER A 71 -12.13 -6.61 9.07
N LEU A 72 -12.75 -5.71 9.84
CA LEU A 72 -12.59 -5.67 11.28
C LEU A 72 -13.18 -7.00 11.78
N THR A 73 -12.37 -8.05 11.78
CA THR A 73 -12.59 -9.12 12.75
C THR A 73 -12.41 -8.45 14.10
N LEU A 74 -13.55 -8.09 14.69
CA LEU A 74 -13.69 -7.53 16.02
C LEU A 74 -12.77 -8.30 16.98
N GLY A 75 -11.62 -7.73 17.30
CA GLY A 75 -10.94 -8.04 18.53
C GLY A 75 -11.82 -7.55 19.66
N ARG A 76 -12.81 -8.35 20.06
CA ARG A 76 -13.54 -8.17 21.32
C ARG A 76 -12.51 -8.29 22.45
N ARG A 77 -11.88 -7.16 22.81
CA ARG A 77 -11.30 -6.98 24.15
C ARG A 77 -12.44 -6.57 25.08
N HIS A 78 -13.03 -7.57 25.72
CA HIS A 78 -13.80 -7.51 26.96
C HIS A 78 -13.29 -8.72 27.77
N SER A 79 -12.81 -8.63 29.01
CA SER A 79 -13.09 -7.65 30.05
C SER A 79 -11.89 -7.52 30.99
N ARG A 80 -11.61 -6.29 31.42
CA ARG A 80 -10.94 -6.02 32.68
C ARG A 80 -11.96 -6.36 33.78
N THR A 81 -11.68 -7.35 34.60
CA THR A 81 -12.29 -7.45 35.93
C THR A 81 -11.17 -7.60 36.93
N ASP A 82 -10.99 -6.55 37.73
CA ASP A 82 -10.25 -6.56 38.98
C ASP A 82 -10.71 -7.75 39.85
N ALA A 83 -9.77 -8.62 40.22
CA ALA A 83 -9.87 -9.45 41.40
C ALA A 83 -8.68 -9.06 42.28
N GLY A 84 -8.88 -8.01 43.09
CA GLY A 84 -8.00 -7.70 44.20
C GLY A 84 -8.03 -8.84 45.21
N LEU A 85 -6.84 -9.34 45.54
CA LEU A 85 -6.56 -10.15 46.72
C LEU A 85 -6.29 -9.22 47.91
#